data_AF-A0A241XS63-F1
#
_entry.id   AF-A0A241XS63-F1
#
_cell.length_a   1.000
_cell.length_b   1.000
_cell.length_c   1.000
_cell.angle_alpha   90.00
_cell.angle_beta   90.00
_cell.angle_gamma   90.00
#
_symmetry.space_group_name_H-M   'P 1'
#
loop_
_entity.id
_entity.type
_entity.pdbx_description
1 polymer ?
#
loop_
_entity_poly.entity_id
_entity_poly.type
_entity_poly.pdbx_seq_one_letter_code
_entity_poly.pdbx_strand_id
1 'polypeptide(L)'
;MRSRAELRQYLESKGEVTRRFRTWEEAGQSEKRGLLCERLPSGYANWFSVSQDKVWWVYADASDGGSWSPQGVTVTGYSVPYDRELVRNIYALARPAGR
;
A
#
# COMPACT_ATOMS: atom_id res chain seq x y z
N MET A 1 9.08 -18.39 0.01
CA MET A 1 8.46 -17.26 -0.71
C MET A 1 7.48 -16.62 0.26
N ARG A 2 7.55 -15.31 0.51
CA ARG A 2 6.60 -14.66 1.45
C ARG A 2 5.28 -14.41 0.75
N SER A 3 4.18 -14.62 1.45
CA SER A 3 2.82 -14.25 1.06
C SER A 3 2.58 -12.75 1.23
N ARG A 4 1.50 -12.24 0.62
CA ARG A 4 1.05 -10.86 0.79
C ARG A 4 0.85 -10.51 2.28
N ALA A 5 0.22 -11.41 3.04
CA ALA A 5 -0.06 -11.20 4.46
C ALA A 5 1.22 -11.09 5.30
N GLU A 6 2.23 -11.93 5.02
CA GLU A 6 3.52 -11.88 5.71
C GLU A 6 4.29 -10.59 5.37
N LEU A 7 4.24 -10.13 4.12
CA LEU A 7 4.87 -8.86 3.72
C LEU A 7 4.19 -7.65 4.38
N ARG A 8 2.85 -7.67 4.48
CA ARG A 8 2.08 -6.66 5.19
C ARG A 8 2.47 -6.63 6.67
N GLN A 9 2.39 -7.76 7.36
CA GLN A 9 2.72 -7.86 8.79
C GLN A 9 4.17 -7.42 9.08
N TYR A 10 5.10 -7.74 8.18
CA TYR A 10 6.48 -7.28 8.30
C TYR A 10 6.56 -5.74 8.26
N LEU A 11 5.89 -5.09 7.31
CA LEU A 11 5.87 -3.62 7.20
C LEU A 11 5.10 -2.97 8.36
N GLU A 12 3.98 -3.54 8.80
CA GLU A 12 3.21 -3.04 9.96
C GLU A 12 4.02 -3.12 11.27
N SER A 13 4.84 -4.16 11.44
CA SER A 13 5.61 -4.39 12.67
C SER A 13 6.96 -3.68 12.72
N LYS A 14 7.60 -3.43 11.57
CA LYS A 14 8.94 -2.82 11.48
C LYS A 14 8.92 -1.42 10.90
N GLY A 15 7.86 -1.05 10.20
CA GLY A 15 7.79 0.18 9.44
C GLY A 15 7.43 1.39 10.29
N GLU A 16 7.99 2.53 9.90
CA GLU A 16 7.55 3.83 10.37
C GLU A 16 6.17 4.13 9.80
N VAL A 17 5.21 4.42 10.68
CA VAL A 17 3.86 4.82 10.27
C VAL A 17 3.84 6.29 9.84
N THR A 18 3.20 6.58 8.72
CA THR A 18 2.93 7.94 8.24
C THR A 18 1.46 8.03 7.87
N ARG A 19 0.80 9.10 8.30
CA ARG A 19 -0.58 9.42 7.92
C ARG A 19 -0.61 10.77 7.23
N ARG A 20 -1.23 10.84 6.06
CA ARG A 20 -1.37 12.10 5.31
C ARG A 20 -2.73 12.16 4.64
N PHE A 21 -3.34 13.33 4.71
CA PHE A 21 -4.49 13.63 3.87
C PHE A 21 -4.04 13.75 2.41
N ARG A 22 -4.82 13.18 1.50
CA ARG A 22 -4.62 13.22 0.05
C ARG A 22 -5.94 13.49 -0.64
N THR A 23 -5.91 14.21 -1.74
CA THR A 23 -7.12 14.35 -2.57
C THR A 23 -7.51 13.00 -3.17
N TRP A 24 -8.77 12.85 -3.59
CA TRP A 24 -9.21 11.64 -4.28
C TRP A 24 -8.38 11.33 -5.53
N GLU A 25 -7.97 12.38 -6.25
CA GLU A 25 -7.09 12.25 -7.41
C GLU A 25 -5.71 11.73 -7.02
N GLU A 26 -5.07 12.32 -6.00
CA GLU A 26 -3.75 11.88 -5.53
C GLU A 26 -3.78 10.43 -5.02
N ALA A 27 -4.77 10.09 -4.21
CA ALA A 27 -4.94 8.73 -3.69
C ALA A 27 -5.18 7.74 -4.84
N GLY A 28 -6.05 8.07 -5.80
CA GLY A 28 -6.33 7.24 -6.96
C GLY A 28 -5.12 7.07 -7.88
N GLN A 29 -4.29 8.10 -8.07
CA GLN A 29 -3.04 7.99 -8.84
C GLN A 29 -2.01 7.13 -8.12
N SER A 30 -1.90 7.26 -6.80
CA SER A 30 -1.02 6.41 -5.98
C SER A 30 -1.42 4.95 -6.05
N GLU A 31 -2.72 4.67 -5.92
CA GLU A 31 -3.30 3.33 -5.99
C GLU A 31 -3.07 2.69 -7.36
N LYS A 32 -3.33 3.42 -8.47
CA LYS A 32 -3.13 2.93 -9.84
C LYS A 32 -1.68 2.51 -10.14
N ARG A 33 -0.71 3.16 -9.48
CA ARG A 33 0.72 2.83 -9.61
C ARG A 33 1.18 1.81 -8.57
N GLY A 34 0.32 1.46 -7.62
CA GLY A 34 0.60 0.53 -6.55
C GLY A 34 0.73 -0.91 -7.04
N LEU A 35 1.63 -1.66 -6.41
CA LEU A 35 1.81 -3.09 -6.64
C LEU A 35 0.81 -3.88 -5.79
N LEU A 36 0.26 -4.93 -6.38
CA LEU A 36 -0.70 -5.82 -5.73
C LEU A 36 -1.85 -5.01 -5.09
N CYS A 37 -2.48 -4.13 -5.85
CA CYS A 37 -3.58 -3.34 -5.31
C CYS A 37 -4.80 -4.23 -5.01
N GLU A 38 -5.37 -4.09 -3.83
CA GLU A 38 -6.66 -4.69 -3.44
C GLU A 38 -7.61 -3.57 -3.06
N ARG A 39 -8.82 -3.60 -3.63
CA ARG A 39 -9.89 -2.66 -3.33
C ARG A 39 -11.14 -3.44 -2.97
N LEU A 40 -11.77 -3.06 -1.86
CA LEU A 40 -13.02 -3.62 -1.39
C LEU A 40 -14.19 -2.70 -1.77
N PRO A 41 -15.39 -3.25 -2.03
CA PRO A 41 -16.60 -2.45 -2.28
C PRO A 41 -16.95 -1.47 -1.15
N SER A 42 -16.47 -1.72 0.07
CA SER A 42 -16.65 -0.86 1.24
C SER A 42 -15.89 0.47 1.16
N GLY A 43 -15.02 0.68 0.17
CA GLY A 43 -14.18 1.88 0.06
C GLY A 43 -12.80 1.73 0.73
N TYR A 44 -12.49 0.56 1.26
CA TYR A 44 -11.13 0.24 1.72
C TYR A 44 -10.25 -0.20 0.55
N ALA A 45 -9.05 0.35 0.44
CA ALA A 45 -8.05 -0.05 -0.55
C ALA A 45 -6.66 -0.15 0.09
N ASN A 46 -5.85 -1.10 -0.36
CA ASN A 46 -4.45 -1.20 0.04
C ASN A 46 -3.54 -1.70 -1.09
N TRP A 47 -2.28 -1.30 -1.03
CA TRP A 47 -1.29 -1.60 -2.05
C TRP A 47 0.13 -1.48 -1.50
N PHE A 48 1.11 -2.00 -2.25
CA PHE A 48 2.52 -1.77 -1.99
C PHE A 48 3.06 -0.67 -2.91
N SER A 49 4.03 0.10 -2.43
CA SER A 49 4.76 1.07 -3.25
C SER A 49 6.25 0.97 -2.97
N VAL A 50 7.07 1.06 -4.01
CA VAL A 50 8.53 0.98 -3.90
C VAL A 50 9.10 2.27 -4.47
N SER A 51 9.83 3.03 -3.65
CA SER A 51 10.66 4.14 -4.09
C SER A 51 12.14 3.73 -4.01
N GLN A 52 13.04 4.64 -4.41
CA GLN A 52 14.49 4.39 -4.36
C GLN A 52 14.97 4.08 -2.94
N ASP A 53 14.37 4.72 -1.93
CA ASP A 53 14.86 4.66 -0.54
C ASP A 53 13.95 3.89 0.40
N LYS A 54 12.69 3.62 0.03
CA LYS A 54 11.69 3.04 0.94
C LYS A 54 10.77 2.05 0.24
N VAL A 55 10.36 1.04 1.01
CA VAL A 55 9.27 0.14 0.67
C VAL A 55 8.09 0.48 1.55
N TRP A 56 6.92 0.60 0.95
CA TRP A 56 5.69 1.00 1.60
C TRP A 56 4.63 -0.09 1.49
N TRP A 57 3.91 -0.32 2.57
CA TRP A 57 2.54 -0.83 2.51
C TRP A 57 1.59 0.32 2.84
N VAL A 58 0.61 0.55 1.98
CA VAL A 58 -0.26 1.72 2.01
C VAL A 58 -1.70 1.26 2.03
N TYR A 59 -2.54 1.92 2.81
CA TYR A 59 -3.98 1.77 2.74
C TYR A 59 -4.71 3.10 2.86
N ALA A 60 -5.90 3.14 2.26
CA ALA A 60 -6.88 4.21 2.37
C ALA A 60 -8.21 3.59 2.79
N ASP A 61 -8.89 4.23 3.73
CA ASP A 61 -10.20 3.79 4.21
C ASP A 61 -11.23 4.90 4.00
N ALA A 62 -12.02 4.73 2.94
CA ALA A 62 -13.13 5.61 2.58
C ALA A 62 -14.50 5.02 3.00
N SER A 63 -14.51 4.02 3.88
CA SER A 63 -15.77 3.49 4.44
C SER A 63 -16.36 4.44 5.49
N ASP A 64 -17.57 4.13 5.99
CA ASP A 64 -18.24 4.90 7.04
C ASP A 64 -17.45 4.95 8.37
N GLY A 65 -16.50 4.04 8.59
CA GLY A 65 -15.58 4.04 9.73
C GLY A 65 -14.20 4.65 9.43
N GLY A 66 -13.98 5.07 8.18
CA GLY A 66 -12.72 5.62 7.70
C GLY A 66 -12.49 7.09 8.06
N SER A 67 -11.42 7.66 7.52
CA SER A 67 -11.08 9.07 7.71
C SER A 67 -10.97 9.76 6.36
N TRP A 68 -12.06 10.41 5.93
CA TRP A 68 -12.17 11.05 4.63
C TRP A 68 -13.15 12.23 4.66
N SER A 69 -13.12 13.03 3.59
CA SER A 69 -14.03 14.13 3.33
C SER A 69 -14.41 14.15 1.84
N PRO A 70 -15.34 15.00 1.40
CA PRO A 70 -15.64 15.14 -0.03
C PRO A 70 -14.42 15.48 -0.90
N GLN A 71 -13.37 16.07 -0.31
CA GLN A 71 -12.15 16.47 -1.02
C GLN A 71 -11.10 15.35 -1.10
N GLY A 72 -11.16 14.33 -0.25
CA GLY A 72 -10.13 13.31 -0.20
C GLY A 72 -10.18 12.38 1.00
N VAL A 73 -9.08 11.65 1.21
CA VAL A 73 -8.97 10.59 2.21
C VAL A 73 -7.63 10.67 2.94
N THR A 74 -7.64 10.28 4.20
CA THR A 74 -6.41 10.01 4.95
C THR A 74 -5.82 8.69 4.48
N VAL A 75 -4.66 8.77 3.86
CA VAL A 75 -3.86 7.61 3.48
C VAL A 75 -2.87 7.30 4.60
N THR A 76 -2.80 6.05 5.01
CA THR A 76 -1.83 5.55 5.97
C THR A 76 -0.83 4.66 5.28
N GLY A 77 0.46 4.88 5.53
CA GLY A 77 1.54 4.07 5.01
C GLY A 77 2.48 3.62 6.12
N TYR A 78 2.97 2.39 6.00
CA TYR A 78 4.07 1.85 6.81
C TYR A 78 5.27 1.70 5.91
N SER A 79 6.41 2.29 6.30
CA SER A 79 7.61 2.28 5.49
C SER A 79 8.82 1.72 6.21
N VAL A 80 9.62 0.95 5.48
CA VAL A 80 10.96 0.55 5.87
C VAL A 80 11.96 1.05 4.83
N PRO A 81 13.26 1.18 5.17
CA PRO A 81 14.31 1.43 4.18
C PRO A 81 14.26 0.40 3.04
N TYR A 82 14.72 0.80 1.86
CA TYR A 82 14.77 -0.07 0.70
C TYR A 82 15.54 -1.36 1.02
N ASP A 83 14.86 -2.49 0.83
CA ASP A 83 15.43 -3.82 1.00
C ASP A 83 15.23 -4.63 -0.27
N ARG A 84 16.33 -5.08 -0.87
CA ARG A 84 16.32 -5.77 -2.17
C ARG A 84 15.55 -7.09 -2.10
N GLU A 85 15.60 -7.82 -0.99
CA GLU A 85 14.90 -9.09 -0.84
C GLU A 85 13.40 -8.87 -0.69
N LEU A 86 12.99 -7.88 0.12
CA LEU A 86 11.60 -7.48 0.30
C LEU A 86 10.99 -7.06 -1.04
N VAL A 87 11.69 -6.22 -1.79
CA VAL A 87 11.26 -5.79 -3.13
C VAL A 87 11.13 -6.97 -4.08
N ARG A 88 12.12 -7.88 -4.10
CA ARG A 88 12.03 -9.10 -4.92
C ARG A 88 10.81 -9.95 -4.58
N ASN A 89 10.49 -10.11 -3.29
CA ASN A 89 9.31 -10.86 -2.85
C ASN A 89 8.01 -10.19 -3.31
N ILE A 90 7.89 -8.86 -3.20
CA ILE A 90 6.73 -8.10 -3.67
C ILE A 90 6.55 -8.27 -5.19
N TYR A 91 7.61 -8.09 -5.98
CA TYR A 91 7.54 -8.25 -7.43
C TYR A 91 7.29 -9.69 -7.87
N ALA A 92 7.81 -10.68 -7.13
CA ALA A 92 7.55 -12.09 -7.41
C ALA A 92 6.05 -12.43 -7.26
N LEU A 93 5.36 -11.80 -6.31
CA LEU A 93 3.90 -11.94 -6.17
C LEU A 93 3.13 -11.13 -7.24
N ALA A 94 3.67 -9.98 -7.65
CA ALA A 94 3.00 -9.09 -8.61
C ALA A 94 3.07 -9.58 -10.05
N ARG A 95 4.05 -10.43 -10.38
CA ARG A 95 4.12 -11.10 -11.69
C ARG A 95 3.22 -12.34 -11.67
N PRO A 96 2.26 -12.48 -12.61
CA PRO A 96 1.61 -13.76 -12.83
C PRO A 96 2.71 -14.76 -13.23
N ALA A 97 2.67 -15.98 -12.68
CA ALA A 97 3.39 -17.09 -13.29
C ALA A 97 3.02 -17.11 -14.78
N GLY A 98 4.03 -17.05 -15.66
CA GLY A 98 3.83 -16.92 -17.09
C GLY A 98 2.77 -17.88 -17.61
N ARG A 99 1.80 -17.35 -18.35
CA ARG A 99 0.99 -18.13 -19.29
C ARG A 99 1.83 -18.42 -20.52
#